data_AF-A0A8A1LRM8-F1
#
_entry.id   AF-A0A8A1LRM8-F1
#
_cell.length_a   1.000
_cell.length_b   1.000
_cell.length_c   1.000
_cell.angle_alpha   90.00
_cell.angle_beta   90.00
_cell.angle_gamma   90.00
#
_symmetry.space_group_name_H-M   'P 1'
#
loop_
_entity.id
_entity.type
_entity.pdbx_description
1 polymer ?
#
loop_
_entity_poly.entity_id
_entity_poly.type
_entity_poly.pdbx_seq_one_letter_code
_entity_poly.pdbx_strand_id
1 'polypeptide(L)'
;MLNDTGSDALTVFDSDILALAIPPTYGRFGPIITVATAGGTVWRQRIIIEIQLIDLEGNAVSDWISEYGIITPATSGVARLSGTEMRQSLYFATAPGNQHLFVAEKKNRIVEQLPVV
;
A
#
# COMPACT_ATOMS: atom_id res chain seq x y z
N MET A 1 -2.69 -12.60 14.51
CA MET A 1 -3.12 -11.53 13.58
C MET A 1 -1.87 -11.15 12.79
N LEU A 2 -1.71 -11.68 11.56
CA LEU A 2 -0.44 -11.71 10.80
C LEU A 2 -0.18 -10.44 9.96
N ASN A 3 -0.86 -9.35 10.28
CA ASN A 3 -0.72 -8.06 9.63
C ASN A 3 -0.12 -7.01 10.59
N ASP A 4 0.86 -7.44 11.38
CA ASP A 4 1.55 -6.60 12.35
C ASP A 4 2.86 -6.08 11.75
N THR A 5 2.76 -5.29 10.67
CA THR A 5 3.92 -4.51 10.20
C THR A 5 4.17 -3.29 11.08
N GLY A 6 3.30 -3.01 12.07
CA GLY A 6 3.34 -1.84 12.94
C GLY A 6 3.11 -0.48 12.26
N SER A 7 3.14 -0.42 10.92
CA SER A 7 2.93 0.83 10.17
C SER A 7 1.46 1.04 9.88
N ASP A 8 0.96 2.24 10.15
CA ASP A 8 -0.36 2.71 9.74
C ASP A 8 -0.31 3.56 8.44
N ALA A 9 0.89 3.87 7.95
CA ALA A 9 1.14 4.74 6.82
C ALA A 9 1.59 4.00 5.55
N LEU A 10 1.18 4.52 4.39
CA LEU A 10 1.67 4.09 3.08
C LEU A 10 2.96 4.83 2.72
N THR A 11 3.93 4.13 2.13
CA THR A 11 5.16 4.75 1.63
C THR A 11 4.99 5.21 0.19
N VAL A 12 5.19 6.50 -0.05
CA VAL A 12 5.35 7.06 -1.41
C VAL A 12 6.79 7.50 -1.54
N PHE A 13 7.54 7.03 -2.54
CA PHE A 13 8.89 7.52 -2.72
C PHE A 13 8.89 8.87 -3.43
N ASP A 14 9.84 9.74 -3.08
CA ASP A 14 10.07 11.00 -3.80
C ASP A 14 10.35 10.77 -5.29
N SER A 15 11.02 9.66 -5.64
CA SER A 15 11.18 9.23 -7.03
C SER A 15 9.85 8.98 -7.74
N ASP A 16 8.82 8.49 -7.05
CA ASP A 16 7.50 8.26 -7.65
C ASP A 16 6.80 9.60 -7.93
N ILE A 17 6.91 10.55 -7.00
CA ILE A 17 6.39 11.91 -7.16
C ILE A 17 7.00 12.56 -8.41
N LEU A 18 8.32 12.41 -8.58
CA LEU A 18 9.06 12.92 -9.73
C LEU A 18 8.66 12.20 -11.03
N ALA A 19 8.58 10.87 -11.02
CA ALA A 19 8.21 10.07 -12.18
C ALA A 19 6.78 10.34 -12.67
N LEU A 20 5.86 10.57 -11.72
CA LEU A 20 4.47 10.95 -11.99
C LEU A 20 4.32 12.45 -12.33
N ALA A 21 5.42 13.22 -12.28
CA ALA A 21 5.44 14.67 -12.51
C ALA A 21 4.38 15.43 -11.68
N ILE A 22 4.15 14.99 -10.43
CA ILE A 22 3.17 15.63 -9.56
C ILE A 22 3.67 17.04 -9.22
N PRO A 23 2.92 18.10 -9.57
CA PRO A 23 3.38 19.46 -9.37
C PRO A 23 3.40 19.79 -7.86
N PRO A 24 4.33 20.65 -7.38
CA PRO A 24 4.36 21.07 -5.98
C PRO A 24 3.07 21.75 -5.49
N THR A 25 2.24 22.23 -6.42
CA THR A 25 0.93 22.84 -6.16
C THR A 25 -0.22 21.81 -6.04
N TYR A 26 0.09 20.51 -6.09
CA TYR A 26 -0.91 19.47 -5.94
C TYR A 26 -1.63 19.59 -4.58
N GLY A 27 -2.93 19.89 -4.63
CA GLY A 27 -3.72 20.26 -3.45
C GLY A 27 -3.93 19.16 -2.41
N ARG A 28 -3.42 17.95 -2.66
CA ARG A 28 -3.45 16.83 -1.71
C ARG A 28 -2.12 16.62 -0.98
N PHE A 29 -1.11 17.45 -1.22
CA PHE A 29 0.00 17.54 -0.28
C PHE A 29 -0.51 18.06 1.07
N GLY A 30 -0.23 17.31 2.13
CA GLY A 30 -0.58 17.67 3.50
C GLY A 30 0.46 18.58 4.13
N PRO A 31 0.52 18.66 5.47
CA PRO A 31 1.64 19.28 6.17
C PRO A 31 2.84 18.33 6.28
N ILE A 32 4.00 18.88 6.64
CA ILE A 32 5.11 18.11 7.19
C ILE A 32 4.71 17.64 8.59
N ILE A 33 4.84 16.34 8.84
CA ILE A 33 4.51 15.70 10.11
C ILE A 33 5.70 14.92 10.67
N THR A 34 5.60 14.62 11.94
CA THR A 34 6.53 13.78 12.68
C THR A 34 6.12 12.30 12.53
N VAL A 35 7.02 11.46 12.03
CA VAL A 35 6.78 10.03 11.82
C VAL A 35 7.74 9.22 12.70
N ALA A 36 7.19 8.33 13.51
CA ALA A 36 7.97 7.38 14.29
C ALA A 36 8.41 6.21 13.40
N THR A 37 9.71 5.91 13.40
CA THR A 37 10.29 4.76 12.69
C THR A 37 11.12 3.92 13.65
N ALA A 38 11.50 2.72 13.23
CA ALA A 38 12.41 1.88 14.02
C ALA A 38 13.77 2.56 14.31
N GLY A 39 14.22 3.46 13.41
CA GLY A 39 15.45 4.24 13.58
C GLY A 39 15.27 5.53 14.37
N GLY A 40 14.07 5.79 14.92
CA GLY A 40 13.71 7.02 15.60
C GLY A 40 12.76 7.89 14.79
N THR A 41 12.61 9.13 15.23
CA THR A 41 11.60 10.06 14.71
C THR A 41 12.16 10.89 13.57
N VAL A 42 11.39 11.01 12.47
CA VAL A 42 11.76 11.81 11.29
C VAL A 42 10.64 12.77 10.89
N TRP A 43 11.02 13.85 10.21
CA TRP A 43 10.06 14.78 9.61
C TRP A 43 9.81 14.39 8.15
N ARG A 44 8.55 14.24 7.77
CA ARG A 44 8.13 13.81 6.44
C ARG A 44 6.91 14.56 5.95
N GLN A 45 6.89 14.83 4.66
CA GLN A 45 5.74 15.45 3.98
C GLN A 45 4.63 14.40 3.83
N ARG A 46 3.42 14.73 4.30
CA ARG A 46 2.23 13.89 4.08
C ARG A 46 1.65 14.14 2.69
N ILE A 47 1.03 13.14 2.09
CA ILE A 47 0.26 13.24 0.85
C ILE A 47 -1.02 12.40 0.97
N ILE A 48 -2.11 12.83 0.38
CA ILE A 48 -3.29 11.97 0.15
C ILE A 48 -3.23 11.47 -1.29
N ILE A 49 -3.36 10.16 -1.45
CA ILE A 49 -3.43 9.51 -2.76
C ILE A 49 -4.72 8.72 -2.87
N GLU A 50 -5.15 8.50 -4.11
CA GLU A 50 -6.28 7.63 -4.43
C GLU A 50 -5.70 6.37 -5.11
N ILE A 51 -6.09 5.21 -4.61
CA ILE A 51 -5.59 3.91 -5.01
C ILE A 51 -6.76 3.11 -5.56
N GLN A 52 -6.53 2.36 -6.63
CA GLN A 52 -7.48 1.38 -7.14
C GLN A 52 -6.74 0.08 -7.39
N LEU A 53 -7.34 -1.03 -6.96
CA LEU A 53 -6.84 -2.36 -7.26
C LEU A 53 -7.29 -2.75 -8.67
N ILE A 54 -6.38 -3.35 -9.43
CA ILE A 54 -6.63 -3.81 -10.79
C ILE A 54 -6.30 -5.31 -10.92
N ASP A 55 -7.01 -6.00 -11.82
CA ASP A 55 -6.65 -7.37 -12.25
C ASP A 55 -5.45 -7.36 -13.23
N LEU A 56 -5.07 -8.54 -13.72
CA LEU A 56 -3.95 -8.70 -14.65
C LEU A 56 -4.24 -8.10 -16.03
N GLU A 57 -5.51 -7.96 -16.36
CA GLU A 57 -6.02 -7.35 -17.59
C GLU A 57 -6.16 -5.82 -17.46
N GLY A 58 -5.95 -5.27 -16.26
CA GLY A 58 -6.02 -3.84 -15.97
C GLY A 58 -7.42 -3.33 -15.63
N ASN A 59 -8.40 -4.21 -15.41
CA ASN A 59 -9.73 -3.80 -14.98
C ASN A 59 -9.74 -3.54 -13.46
N ALA A 60 -10.51 -2.53 -13.07
CA ALA A 60 -10.72 -2.22 -11.66
C ALA A 60 -11.44 -3.37 -10.94
N VAL A 61 -10.85 -3.83 -9.82
CA VAL A 61 -11.45 -4.83 -8.92
C VAL A 61 -11.83 -4.25 -7.56
N SER A 62 -11.60 -2.94 -7.36
CA SER A 62 -12.05 -2.20 -6.18
C SER A 62 -12.60 -0.83 -6.57
N ASP A 63 -13.40 -0.27 -5.67
CA ASP A 63 -13.62 1.18 -5.63
C ASP A 63 -12.31 1.93 -5.39
N TRP A 64 -12.32 3.23 -5.61
CA TRP A 64 -11.20 4.11 -5.25
C TRP A 64 -11.06 4.20 -3.73
N ILE A 65 -9.85 3.95 -3.25
CA ILE A 65 -9.46 3.99 -1.84
C ILE A 65 -8.65 5.25 -1.62
N SER A 66 -9.12 6.13 -0.73
CA SER A 66 -8.37 7.33 -0.34
C SER A 66 -7.44 6.99 0.82
N GLU A 67 -6.14 7.20 0.65
CA GLU A 67 -5.13 6.78 1.62
C GLU A 67 -4.07 7.86 1.89
N TYR A 68 -3.59 7.89 3.13
CA TYR A 68 -2.47 8.74 3.52
C TYR A 68 -1.14 8.08 3.22
N GLY A 69 -0.35 8.77 2.40
CA GLY A 69 1.04 8.47 2.12
C GLY A 69 2.00 9.36 2.89
N ILE A 70 3.19 8.83 3.13
CA ILE A 70 4.36 9.54 3.66
C ILE A 70 5.45 9.56 2.59
N ILE A 71 5.80 10.75 2.14
CA ILE A 71 6.85 10.93 1.13
C ILE A 71 8.19 10.61 1.77
N THR A 72 8.82 9.55 1.28
CA THR A 72 10.06 8.99 1.82
C THR A 72 11.15 9.04 0.75
N PRO A 73 12.41 9.38 1.10
CA PRO A 73 13.50 9.31 0.15
C PRO A 73 13.70 7.89 -0.40
N ALA A 74 13.72 7.73 -1.72
CA ALA A 74 14.02 6.46 -2.36
C ALA A 74 15.44 6.01 -2.00
N THR A 75 15.56 5.04 -1.09
CA THR A 75 16.85 4.51 -0.61
C THR A 75 16.89 3.00 -0.84
N SER A 76 18.02 2.49 -1.32
CA SER A 76 18.19 1.05 -1.54
C SER A 76 17.96 0.27 -0.24
N GLY A 77 17.22 -0.84 -0.33
CA GLY A 77 16.90 -1.70 0.81
C GLY A 77 15.73 -1.22 1.68
N VAL A 78 15.12 -0.06 1.39
CA VAL A 78 13.90 0.38 2.08
C VAL A 78 12.68 -0.26 1.43
N ALA A 79 11.91 -1.00 2.24
CA ALA A 79 10.66 -1.60 1.81
C ALA A 79 9.54 -0.54 1.72
N ARG A 80 8.59 -0.76 0.80
CA ARG A 80 7.34 0.02 0.74
C ARG A 80 6.36 -0.52 1.77
N LEU A 81 5.71 0.40 2.47
CA LEU A 81 4.61 0.08 3.37
C LEU A 81 3.29 0.29 2.63
N SER A 82 2.38 -0.67 2.75
CA SER A 82 1.11 -0.70 2.00
C SER A 82 0.02 0.19 2.59
N GLY A 83 0.24 0.79 3.77
CA GLY A 83 -0.76 1.59 4.46
C GLY A 83 -1.94 0.81 5.06
N THR A 84 -2.81 1.51 5.78
CA THR A 84 -3.91 0.90 6.53
C THR A 84 -5.13 0.62 5.67
N GLU A 85 -5.53 1.57 4.82
CA GLU A 85 -6.79 1.48 4.08
C GLU A 85 -6.71 0.36 3.04
N MET A 86 -5.63 0.30 2.25
CA MET A 86 -5.39 -0.81 1.32
C MET A 86 -5.44 -2.18 2.01
N ARG A 87 -4.88 -2.29 3.22
CA ARG A 87 -4.85 -3.56 3.96
C ARG A 87 -6.19 -3.95 4.55
N GLN A 88 -7.08 -3.00 4.80
CA GLN A 88 -8.45 -3.28 5.23
C GLN A 88 -9.36 -3.62 4.05
N SER A 89 -9.03 -3.12 2.86
CA SER A 89 -9.73 -3.45 1.61
C SER A 89 -9.36 -4.83 1.05
N LEU A 90 -8.26 -5.43 1.50
CA LEU A 90 -7.76 -6.72 1.02
C LEU A 90 -7.91 -7.83 2.09
N TYR A 91 -8.52 -8.95 1.71
CA TYR A 91 -8.46 -10.17 2.51
C TYR A 91 -7.22 -10.97 2.14
N PHE A 92 -6.20 -10.95 3.00
CA PHE A 92 -5.03 -11.80 2.87
C PHE A 92 -5.28 -13.16 3.50
N ALA A 93 -5.22 -14.23 2.70
CA ALA A 93 -5.12 -15.60 3.20
C ALA A 93 -3.70 -16.10 2.95
N THR A 94 -2.95 -16.37 4.02
CA THR A 94 -1.69 -17.12 3.91
C THR A 94 -2.03 -18.61 3.83
N ALA A 95 -1.89 -19.20 2.64
CA ALA A 95 -1.83 -20.66 2.54
C ALA A 95 -0.47 -21.15 3.09
N PRO A 96 -0.37 -22.39 3.63
CA PRO A 96 0.91 -22.97 3.99
C PRO A 96 1.81 -23.07 2.75
N GLY A 97 2.78 -22.16 2.64
CA GLY A 97 3.66 -22.01 1.48
C GLY A 97 3.71 -20.55 1.02
N ASN A 98 4.77 -19.83 1.38
CA ASN A 98 4.95 -18.40 1.11
C ASN A 98 5.18 -18.04 -0.39
N GLN A 99 4.83 -18.92 -1.33
CA GLN A 99 5.05 -18.70 -2.76
C GLN A 99 3.86 -18.10 -3.49
N HIS A 100 2.66 -18.10 -2.89
CA HIS A 100 1.44 -17.61 -3.53
C HIS A 100 0.64 -16.68 -2.62
N LEU A 101 0.29 -15.51 -3.14
CA LEU A 101 -0.62 -14.57 -2.52
C LEU A 101 -2.03 -14.80 -3.08
N PHE A 102 -2.97 -15.17 -2.22
CA PHE A 102 -4.38 -15.31 -2.60
C PHE A 102 -5.16 -14.08 -2.14
N VAL A 103 -5.84 -13.42 -3.08
CA VAL A 103 -6.71 -12.26 -2.83
C VAL A 103 -8.13 -12.67 -3.21
N ALA A 104 -9.10 -12.36 -2.35
CA ALA A 104 -10.52 -12.64 -2.60
C ALA A 104 -11.37 -11.38 -2.44
N GLU A 105 -12.28 -11.15 -3.38
CA GLU A 105 -13.22 -10.03 -3.42
C GLU A 105 -14.29 -10.13 -2.31
N LYS A 106 -14.61 -11.36 -1.86
CA LYS A 106 -15.64 -11.63 -0.85
C LYS A 106 -15.08 -12.53 0.26
N LYS A 107 -15.57 -12.35 1.49
CA LYS A 107 -15.25 -13.18 2.67
C LYS A 107 -15.91 -14.58 2.62
N ASN A 108 -16.16 -15.11 1.42
CA ASN A 108 -16.62 -16.48 1.26
C ASN A 108 -15.38 -17.34 1.02
N ARG A 109 -15.22 -18.40 1.82
CA ARG A 109 -14.03 -19.26 1.88
C ARG A 109 -13.52 -19.66 0.48
N ILE A 110 -12.21 -19.80 0.34
CA ILE A 110 -11.61 -20.62 -0.73
C ILE A 110 -12.19 -22.04 -0.55
N VAL A 111 -13.06 -22.46 -1.47
CA VAL A 111 -13.75 -23.76 -1.38
C VAL A 111 -12.96 -24.86 -2.09
N GLU A 112 -12.11 -24.50 -3.06
CA GLU A 112 -11.34 -25.48 -3.83
C GLU A 112 -10.14 -24.82 -4.52
N GLN A 113 -9.00 -25.52 -4.54
CA GLN A 113 -7.81 -25.18 -5.32
C GLN A 113 -7.87 -25.96 -6.62
N LEU A 114 -8.03 -25.28 -7.76
CA LEU A 114 -7.99 -25.94 -9.06
C LEU A 114 -6.58 -26.53 -9.32
N PRO A 115 -6.49 -27.70 -9.98
CA PRO A 115 -5.22 -28.38 -10.20
C PRO A 115 -4.28 -27.53 -11.07
N VAL A 116 -3.00 -27.55 -10.70
CA VAL A 116 -1.91 -26.93 -11.47
C VAL A 116 -1.74 -27.74 -12.75
N VAL A 117 -1.87 -27.09 -13.91
CA VAL A 117 -1.57 -27.68 -15.23
C VAL A 117 -0.07 -27.71 -15.45
#